data_AF-E4TRB6-F1
#
_entry.id   AF-E4TRB6-F1
#
_cell.length_a   1.000
_cell.length_b   1.000
_cell.length_c   1.000
_cell.angle_alpha   90.00
_cell.angle_beta   90.00
_cell.angle_gamma   90.00
#
_symmetry.space_group_name_H-M   'P 1'
#
loop_
_entity.id
_entity.type
_entity.pdbx_description
1 polymer ?
#
loop_
_entity_poly.entity_id
_entity_poly.type
_entity_poly.pdbx_seq_one_letter_code
_entity_poly.pdbx_strand_id
1 'polypeptide(L)' 'MKVTALIPDKLIEKVKAKSGGKNITESLIIALNEYLNEKKVDDLIDQVNENPLVWNDKFTADGIRKINRSR' A
#
# COMPACT_ATOMS: atom_id res chain seq x y z
N MET A 1 10.62 2.43 24.32
CA MET A 1 9.49 2.83 25.19
C MET A 1 8.67 1.58 25.50
N LYS A 2 8.25 1.35 26.75
CA LYS A 2 7.41 0.18 27.12
C LYS A 2 5.94 0.60 27.06
N VAL A 3 5.12 -0.19 26.35
CA VAL A 3 3.68 0.03 26.19
C VAL A 3 2.94 -1.19 26.74
N THR A 4 1.85 -0.96 27.46
CA THR A 4 0.97 -2.03 27.98
C THR A 4 -0.40 -1.88 27.33
N ALA A 5 -0.94 -2.96 26.80
CA ALA A 5 -2.25 -2.99 26.16
C ALA A 5 -3.01 -4.26 26.56
N LEU A 6 -4.34 -4.17 26.63
CA LEU A 6 -5.22 -5.31 26.83
C LEU A 6 -5.63 -5.86 25.46
N ILE A 7 -5.19 -7.07 25.14
CA ILE A 7 -5.42 -7.72 23.84
C ILE A 7 -5.91 -9.14 24.08
N PRO A 8 -6.92 -9.65 23.34
CA PRO A 8 -7.36 -11.03 23.47
C PRO A 8 -6.26 -12.04 23.14
N ASP A 9 -6.03 -13.02 24.02
CA ASP A 9 -4.97 -14.04 23.84
C ASP A 9 -5.13 -14.82 22.53
N LYS A 10 -6.37 -15.15 22.15
CA LYS A 10 -6.66 -15.84 20.88
C LYS A 10 -6.21 -15.04 19.66
N LEU A 11 -6.20 -13.70 19.74
CA LEU A 11 -5.72 -12.85 18.67
C LEU A 11 -4.20 -12.84 18.63
N ILE A 12 -3.54 -12.71 19.79
CA ILE A 12 -2.08 -12.78 19.92
C ILE A 12 -1.54 -14.08 19.33
N GLU A 13 -2.15 -15.22 19.65
CA GLU A 13 -1.72 -16.52 19.14
C GLU A 13 -1.85 -16.61 17.60
N LYS A 14 -2.93 -16.08 17.02
CA LYS A 14 -3.08 -16.02 15.56
C LYS A 14 -2.03 -15.12 14.91
N VAL A 15 -1.75 -13.96 15.51
CA VAL A 15 -0.75 -13.02 14.98
C VAL A 15 0.66 -13.61 15.06
N LYS A 16 1.03 -14.25 16.17
CA LYS A 16 2.31 -14.97 16.28
C LYS A 16 2.45 -16.06 15.23
N ALA A 17 1.41 -16.88 15.04
CA ALA A 17 1.42 -17.96 14.07
C ALA A 17 1.56 -17.46 12.63
N LYS A 18 1.00 -16.30 12.30
CA LYS A 18 1.05 -15.72 10.95
C LYS A 18 2.31 -14.89 10.66
N SER A 19 2.75 -14.09 11.61
CA SER A 19 3.85 -13.13 11.41
C SER A 19 5.24 -13.78 11.33
N GLY A 20 5.41 -15.00 11.86
CA GLY A 20 6.72 -15.67 11.92
C GLY A 20 7.70 -15.02 12.90
N GLY A 21 7.26 -14.07 13.72
CA GLY A 21 8.09 -13.43 14.74
C GLY A 21 8.50 -14.38 15.85
N LYS A 22 9.69 -14.19 16.42
CA LYS A 22 10.23 -15.08 17.48
C LYS A 22 9.49 -14.90 18.81
N ASN A 23 8.90 -13.73 19.03
CA ASN A 23 8.15 -13.40 20.24
C ASN A 23 6.94 -12.52 19.92
N ILE A 24 6.09 -12.27 20.92
CA ILE A 24 4.86 -11.45 20.79
C ILE A 24 5.19 -10.05 20.28
N THR A 25 6.23 -9.42 20.82
CA THR A 25 6.60 -8.05 20.47
C THR A 25 6.98 -7.94 19.00
N GLU A 26 7.85 -8.82 18.51
CA GLU A 26 8.26 -8.86 17.11
C GLU A 26 7.08 -9.16 16.19
N SER A 27 6.23 -10.11 16.58
CA SER A 27 5.00 -10.47 15.85
C SER A 27 4.06 -9.28 15.70
N LEU A 28 3.87 -8.50 16.76
CA LEU A 28 3.04 -7.29 16.75
C LEU A 28 3.67 -6.17 15.92
N ILE A 29 5.00 -5.98 15.99
CA ILE A 29 5.70 -4.99 15.17
C ILE A 29 5.53 -5.30 13.68
N ILE A 30 5.70 -6.56 13.28
CA ILE A 30 5.49 -7.00 11.89
C ILE A 30 4.06 -6.70 11.47
N ALA A 31 3.07 -7.16 12.23
CA ALA A 31 1.65 -6.98 11.91
C ALA A 31 1.24 -5.51 11.81
N LEU A 32 1.73 -4.65 12.71
CA LEU A 32 1.44 -3.21 12.68
C LEU A 32 2.08 -2.51 11.48
N ASN A 33 3.30 -2.89 11.12
CA ASN A 33 3.96 -2.35 9.93
C ASN A 33 3.26 -2.77 8.63
N GLU A 34 2.85 -4.04 8.54
CA GLU A 34 2.05 -4.54 7.42
C GLU A 34 0.75 -3.76 7.29
N TYR A 35 0.00 -3.59 8.38
CA TYR A 35 -1.22 -2.80 8.40
C TYR A 35 -1.01 -1.36 7.92
N LEU A 36 0.05 -0.69 8.40
CA LEU A 36 0.37 0.67 7.95
C LEU A 36 0.74 0.73 6.46
N ASN A 37 1.44 -0.29 5.95
CA ASN A 37 1.80 -0.34 4.54
C ASN A 37 0.57 -0.58 3.65
N GLU A 38 -0.35 -1.45 4.07
CA GLU A 38 -1.63 -1.63 3.38
C GLU A 38 -2.41 -0.32 3.31
N LYS A 39 -2.51 0.41 4.43
CA LYS A 39 -3.19 1.71 4.45
C LYS A 39 -2.56 2.74 3.52
N LYS A 40 -1.22 2.78 3.44
CA LYS A 40 -0.53 3.67 2.48
C LYS A 40 -0.83 3.31 1.03
N VAL A 41 -1.00 2.02 0.73
CA VAL A 41 -1.38 1.58 -0.62
C VAL A 41 -2.81 2.01 -0.93
N ASP A 42 -3.74 1.84 0.01
CA ASP A 42 -5.12 2.33 -0.13
C ASP A 42 -5.14 3.84 -0.39
N ASP A 43 -4.42 4.63 0.43
CA ASP A 43 -4.32 6.08 0.29
C ASP A 43 -3.75 6.49 -1.08
N LEU A 44 -2.76 5.75 -1.59
CA LEU A 44 -2.17 5.99 -2.91
C LEU A 44 -3.17 5.69 -4.03
N ILE A 45 -3.93 4.60 -3.92
CA ILE A 45 -4.96 4.23 -4.88
C ILE A 45 -6.01 5.35 -4.95
N ASP A 46 -6.45 5.87 -3.81
CA ASP A 46 -7.41 6.96 -3.75
C ASP A 46 -6.87 8.23 -4.43
N GLN A 47 -5.61 8.60 -4.17
CA GLN A 47 -4.96 9.74 -4.84
C GLN A 47 -4.87 9.56 -6.36
N VAL A 48 -4.56 8.34 -6.83
CA VAL A 48 -4.51 8.04 -8.27
C VAL A 48 -5.92 8.06 -8.86
N ASN A 49 -6.95 7.64 -8.14
CA ASN A 49 -8.33 7.70 -8.62
C ASN A 49 -8.84 9.15 -8.74
N GLU A 50 -8.46 10.03 -7.80
CA GLU A 50 -8.78 11.46 -7.85
C GLU A 50 -8.14 12.16 -9.04
N ASN A 51 -6.86 11.84 -9.31
CA ASN A 51 -6.12 12.38 -10.45
C ASN A 51 -5.48 11.23 -11.25
N PRO A 52 -6.26 10.60 -12.15
CA PRO A 52 -5.78 9.47 -12.93
C PRO A 52 -4.53 9.81 -13.73
N LEU A 53 -3.58 8.88 -13.74
CA LEU A 53 -2.44 8.96 -14.64
C LEU A 53 -2.93 8.87 -16.08
N VAL A 54 -3.05 10.02 -16.72
CA VAL A 54 -3.39 10.15 -18.13
C VAL A 54 -2.12 10.16 -18.97
N TRP A 55 -2.10 9.31 -20.00
CA TRP A 55 -1.05 9.38 -21.00
C TRP A 55 -1.15 10.71 -21.72
N ASN A 56 -0.01 11.36 -21.94
CA ASN A 56 0.00 12.56 -22.75
C ASN A 56 -0.38 12.19 -24.18
N ASP A 57 -1.51 12.72 -24.63
CA ASP A 57 -2.11 12.42 -25.93
C ASP A 57 -1.15 12.63 -27.10
N LYS A 58 -0.17 13.54 -26.97
CA LYS A 58 0.85 13.81 -28.01
C LYS A 58 1.82 12.64 -28.20
N PHE A 59 2.00 11.78 -27.21
CA PHE A 59 2.84 10.58 -27.29
C PHE A 59 2.06 9.31 -27.64
N THR A 60 0.74 9.41 -27.85
CA THR A 60 -0.04 8.30 -28.40
C THR A 60 0.22 8.14 -29.90
N ALA A 61 -0.07 6.97 -30.45
CA ALA A 61 0.04 6.74 -31.90
C ALA A 61 -0.83 7.71 -32.72
N ASP A 62 -1.99 8.12 -32.21
CA ASP A 62 -2.82 9.15 -32.84
C ASP A 62 -2.19 10.54 -32.77
N GLY A 63 -1.66 10.92 -31.59
CA GLY A 63 -0.94 12.18 -31.37
C GLY A 63 0.27 12.33 -32.29
N ILE A 64 1.10 11.29 -32.39
CA ILE A 64 2.27 11.29 -33.29
C ILE A 64 1.83 11.39 -34.75
N ARG A 65 0.76 10.69 -35.16
CA ARG A 65 0.22 10.81 -36.52
C ARG A 65 -0.30 12.23 -36.82
N LYS A 66 -0.98 12.87 -35.88
CA LYS A 66 -1.44 14.26 -36.02
C LYS A 66 -0.26 15.21 -36.19
N ILE A 67 0.77 15.10 -35.34
CA ILE A 67 1.99 15.92 -35.42
C ILE A 67 2.68 15.76 -36.79
N ASN A 68 2.83 14.53 -37.27
CA ASN A 68 3.48 14.25 -38.55
C ASN A 68 2.66 14.71 -39.77
N ARG A 69 1.34 14.81 -39.63
CA ARG A 69 0.42 15.26 -40.71
C ARG A 69 0.16 16.77 -40.70
N SER A 70 0.43 17.46 -39.60
CA SER A 70 0.31 18.92 -39.47
C SER A 70 1.59 19.68 -39.85
N ARG A 71 2.59 18.96 -40.36
CA ARG A 71 3.87 19.49 -40.83
C ARG A 71 3.86 19.55 -42.35
#